data_AF-A0A0H5P2B7-F1
#
_entry.id   AF-A0A0H5P2B7-F1
#
_cell.length_a   1.000
_cell.length_b   1.000
_cell.length_c   1.000
_cell.angle_alpha   90.00
_cell.angle_beta   90.00
_cell.angle_gamma   90.00
#
_symmetry.space_group_name_H-M   'P 1'
#
loop_
_entity.id
_entity.type
_entity.pdbx_description
1 polymer ?
#
loop_
_entity_poly.entity_id
_entity_poly.type
_entity_poly.pdbx_seq_one_letter_code
_entity_poly.pdbx_strand_id
1 'polypeptide(L)'
;MPVLDTPVSRCRFYRSVCDLPAVVRPETDRITVRAGHIGAVTMPAVLGGQVRLHLRRHNLGGPIISHPRSKRWTYLVQPDFPQDVPTFSEMFRLNVTITSPGADIALPTPSATGVAFRLWVDQPTNPFRPSGSAVIESIRACLASGSAGSE
;
A
#
# COMPACT_ATOMS: atom_id res chain seq x y z
N MET A 1 -14.34 -26.24 -13.04
CA MET A 1 -15.08 -25.21 -12.29
C MET A 1 -14.14 -24.06 -12.00
N PRO A 2 -14.42 -22.81 -12.38
CA PRO A 2 -13.61 -21.68 -11.92
C PRO A 2 -13.69 -21.63 -10.39
N VAL A 3 -12.55 -21.55 -9.72
CA VAL A 3 -12.50 -21.36 -8.27
C VAL A 3 -13.19 -20.02 -7.99
N LEU A 4 -14.31 -20.05 -7.25
CA LEU A 4 -14.97 -18.84 -6.79
C LEU A 4 -13.96 -17.98 -6.01
N ASP A 5 -13.87 -16.70 -6.35
CA ASP A 5 -13.04 -15.74 -5.63
C ASP A 5 -13.72 -15.38 -4.32
N THR A 6 -13.28 -16.06 -3.26
CA THR A 6 -13.78 -15.94 -1.89
C THR A 6 -12.68 -15.34 -1.03
N PRO A 7 -13.00 -14.79 0.17
CA PRO A 7 -11.96 -14.35 1.10
C PRO A 7 -10.90 -15.41 1.38
N VAL A 8 -11.29 -16.69 1.49
CA VAL A 8 -10.39 -17.81 1.75
C VAL A 8 -9.48 -18.11 0.55
N SER A 9 -10.04 -18.24 -0.66
CA SER A 9 -9.23 -18.49 -1.86
C SER A 9 -8.30 -17.31 -2.18
N ARG A 10 -8.77 -16.07 -1.98
CA ARG A 10 -7.96 -14.86 -2.13
C ARG A 10 -6.84 -14.75 -1.08
N CYS A 11 -7.12 -15.09 0.18
CA CYS A 11 -6.11 -15.14 1.23
C CYS A 11 -5.00 -16.16 0.92
N ARG A 12 -5.38 -17.33 0.37
CA ARG A 12 -4.41 -18.33 -0.09
C ARG A 12 -3.54 -17.79 -1.23
N PHE A 13 -4.12 -17.10 -2.21
CA PHE A 13 -3.37 -16.46 -3.29
C PHE A 13 -2.35 -15.44 -2.74
N TYR A 14 -2.77 -14.56 -1.82
CA TYR A 14 -1.87 -13.58 -1.21
C TYR A 14 -0.69 -14.24 -0.48
N ARG A 15 -0.92 -15.33 0.25
CA ARG A 15 0.16 -16.07 0.93
C ARG A 15 1.10 -16.78 -0.03
N SER A 16 0.55 -17.54 -0.96
CA SER A 16 1.34 -18.46 -1.80
C SER A 16 2.03 -17.79 -2.98
N VAL A 17 1.44 -16.74 -3.54
CA VAL A 17 1.95 -16.07 -4.75
C VAL A 17 2.58 -14.72 -4.43
N CYS A 18 1.98 -13.97 -3.51
CA CYS A 18 2.40 -12.59 -3.23
C CYS A 18 3.29 -12.45 -2.00
N ASP A 19 3.58 -13.55 -1.30
CA ASP A 19 4.32 -13.56 -0.03
C ASP A 19 3.77 -12.53 0.97
N LEU A 20 2.45 -12.44 1.07
CA LEU A 20 1.76 -11.64 2.08
C LEU A 20 1.27 -12.61 3.17
N PRO A 21 1.66 -12.45 4.45
CA PRO A 21 1.16 -13.23 5.58
C PRO A 21 -0.27 -12.80 5.93
N ALA A 22 -1.14 -12.86 4.93
CA ALA A 22 -2.53 -12.45 4.99
C ALA A 22 -3.31 -13.38 5.92
N VAL A 23 -4.37 -12.91 6.57
CA VAL A 23 -5.27 -13.72 7.40
C VAL A 23 -6.69 -13.24 7.16
N VAL A 24 -7.65 -14.16 7.08
CA VAL A 24 -9.08 -13.83 7.11
C VAL A 24 -9.49 -13.63 8.56
N ARG A 25 -10.04 -12.46 8.89
CA ARG A 25 -10.58 -12.12 10.20
C ARG A 25 -11.99 -12.71 10.34
N PRO A 26 -12.23 -13.70 11.22
CA PRO A 26 -13.53 -14.39 11.34
C PRO A 26 -14.71 -13.45 11.61
N GLU A 27 -14.47 -12.34 12.30
CA GLU A 27 -15.49 -11.39 12.72
C GLU A 27 -15.97 -10.45 11.61
N THR A 28 -15.19 -10.28 10.53
CA THR A 28 -15.54 -9.36 9.42
C THR A 28 -15.41 -9.96 8.03
N ASP A 29 -14.94 -11.20 7.92
CA ASP A 29 -14.51 -11.86 6.68
C ASP A 29 -13.47 -11.06 5.86
N ARG A 30 -12.84 -10.08 6.49
CA ARG A 30 -11.83 -9.23 5.83
C ARG A 30 -10.46 -9.89 5.88
N ILE A 31 -9.73 -9.70 4.80
CA ILE A 31 -8.34 -10.12 4.73
C ILE A 31 -7.45 -9.00 5.27
N THR A 32 -6.58 -9.30 6.22
CA THR A 32 -5.59 -8.36 6.77
C THR A 32 -4.19 -8.95 6.78
N VAL A 33 -3.19 -8.09 6.85
CA VAL A 33 -1.79 -8.41 7.10
C VAL A 33 -1.35 -7.62 8.34
N ARG A 34 -0.65 -8.27 9.26
CA ARG A 34 -0.03 -7.59 10.40
C ARG A 34 1.26 -6.92 9.93
N ALA A 35 1.42 -5.61 10.18
CA ALA A 35 2.66 -4.92 9.87
C ALA A 35 3.84 -5.48 10.67
N GLY A 36 5.03 -5.49 10.09
CA GLY A 36 6.21 -6.12 10.66
C GLY A 36 7.14 -6.55 9.54
N HIS A 37 6.89 -7.71 8.93
CA HIS A 37 7.61 -8.15 7.72
C HIS A 37 7.19 -7.38 6.46
N ILE A 38 6.05 -6.70 6.52
CA ILE A 38 5.54 -5.80 5.51
C ILE A 38 5.28 -4.46 6.17
N GLY A 39 5.73 -3.40 5.53
CA GLY A 39 5.39 -2.03 5.89
C GLY A 39 4.23 -1.51 5.04
N ALA A 40 3.68 -0.39 5.46
CA ALA A 40 2.72 0.35 4.65
C ALA A 40 2.96 1.86 4.74
N VAL A 41 2.86 2.52 3.60
CA VAL A 41 2.92 3.98 3.50
C VAL A 41 1.61 4.46 2.90
N THR A 42 0.83 5.22 3.68
CA THR A 42 -0.49 5.71 3.29
C THR A 42 -0.44 7.21 3.03
N MET A 43 -0.94 7.66 1.89
CA MET A 43 -0.88 9.06 1.45
C MET A 43 -2.16 9.49 0.71
N PRO A 44 -2.39 10.79 0.49
CA PRO A 44 -3.47 11.26 -0.37
C PRO A 44 -3.35 10.67 -1.79
N ALA A 45 -4.48 10.33 -2.42
CA ALA A 45 -4.48 9.65 -3.72
C ALA A 45 -3.78 10.43 -4.84
N VAL A 46 -3.83 11.76 -4.82
CA VAL A 46 -3.13 12.62 -5.81
C VAL A 46 -1.61 12.44 -5.70
N LEU A 47 -1.05 12.57 -4.49
CA LEU A 47 0.37 12.31 -4.23
C LEU A 47 0.72 10.84 -4.55
N GLY A 48 -0.16 9.91 -4.17
CA GLY A 48 -0.04 8.50 -4.50
C GLY A 48 0.07 8.25 -6.00
N GLY A 49 -0.70 8.95 -6.84
CA GLY A 49 -0.59 8.84 -8.30
C GLY A 49 0.78 9.28 -8.83
N GLN A 50 1.32 10.38 -8.30
CA GLN A 50 2.64 10.90 -8.71
C GLN A 50 3.77 9.94 -8.30
N VAL A 51 3.75 9.47 -7.06
CA VAL A 51 4.72 8.49 -6.55
C VAL A 51 4.66 7.20 -7.34
N ARG A 52 3.46 6.73 -7.72
CA ARG A 52 3.29 5.52 -8.54
C ARG A 52 3.99 5.66 -9.89
N LEU A 53 3.81 6.81 -10.54
CA LEU A 53 4.43 7.09 -11.83
C LEU A 53 5.94 7.21 -11.70
N HIS A 54 6.44 7.88 -10.65
CA HIS A 54 7.86 8.00 -10.35
C HIS A 54 8.51 6.61 -10.15
N LEU A 55 7.93 5.77 -9.28
CA LEU A 55 8.43 4.42 -9.01
C LEU A 55 8.42 3.53 -10.26
N ARG A 56 7.35 3.59 -11.05
CA ARG A 56 7.25 2.81 -12.30
C ARG A 56 8.33 3.19 -13.31
N ARG A 57 8.65 4.48 -13.45
CA ARG A 57 9.75 4.94 -14.32
C ARG A 57 11.12 4.38 -13.91
N HIS A 58 11.28 4.04 -12.63
CA HIS A 58 12.49 3.43 -12.08
C HIS A 58 12.40 1.90 -11.92
N ASN A 59 11.36 1.25 -12.47
CA ASN A 59 11.10 -0.18 -12.32
C ASN A 59 10.93 -0.66 -10.86
N LEU A 60 10.46 0.22 -9.98
CA LEU A 60 10.19 -0.05 -8.56
C LEU A 60 8.68 -0.07 -8.25
N GLY A 61 7.84 -0.40 -9.24
CA GLY A 61 6.39 -0.47 -9.07
C GLY A 61 5.97 -1.61 -8.13
N GLY A 62 5.01 -1.35 -7.25
CA GLY A 62 4.59 -2.30 -6.22
C GLY A 62 3.09 -2.33 -5.96
N PRO A 63 2.65 -3.13 -4.97
CA PRO A 63 1.24 -3.27 -4.64
C PRO A 63 0.68 -1.98 -4.01
N ILE A 64 -0.44 -1.49 -4.53
CA ILE A 64 -1.07 -0.25 -4.06
C ILE A 64 -2.56 -0.48 -3.83
N ILE A 65 -3.03 -0.15 -2.63
CA ILE A 65 -4.42 -0.24 -2.21
C ILE A 65 -5.06 1.14 -2.25
N SER A 66 -6.19 1.27 -2.93
CA SER A 66 -7.07 2.45 -2.86
C SER A 66 -8.06 2.32 -1.71
N HIS A 67 -8.26 3.43 -0.99
CA HIS A 67 -9.32 3.63 0.00
C HIS A 67 -10.28 4.71 -0.52
N PRO A 68 -11.32 4.35 -1.32
CA PRO A 68 -12.15 5.32 -2.03
C PRO A 68 -12.81 6.36 -1.11
N ARG A 69 -13.27 5.95 0.08
CA ARG A 69 -13.98 6.84 1.02
C ARG A 69 -13.09 7.94 1.60
N SER A 70 -11.82 7.64 1.88
CA SER A 70 -10.89 8.61 2.45
C SER A 70 -10.04 9.31 1.39
N LYS A 71 -10.14 8.92 0.12
CA LYS A 71 -9.31 9.41 -0.99
C LYS A 71 -7.81 9.23 -0.71
N ARG A 72 -7.45 8.11 -0.10
CA ARG A 72 -6.06 7.76 0.24
C ARG A 72 -5.65 6.48 -0.46
N TRP A 73 -4.37 6.36 -0.75
CA TRP A 73 -3.75 5.14 -1.24
C TRP A 73 -2.71 4.63 -0.23
N THR A 74 -2.59 3.32 -0.09
CA THR A 74 -1.56 2.66 0.72
C THR A 74 -0.67 1.81 -0.16
N TYR A 75 0.62 2.09 -0.12
CA TYR A 75 1.67 1.26 -0.70
C TYR A 75 2.01 0.15 0.27
N LEU A 76 2.09 -1.09 -0.22
CA LEU A 76 2.74 -2.17 0.52
C LEU A 76 4.22 -2.17 0.19
N VAL A 77 5.05 -2.05 1.22
CA VAL A 77 6.49 -1.83 1.08
C VAL A 77 7.27 -2.83 1.93
N GLN A 78 8.57 -2.91 1.68
CA GLN A 78 9.49 -3.45 2.66
C GLN A 78 9.53 -2.52 3.89
N PRO A 79 9.69 -3.06 5.11
CA PRO A 79 9.70 -2.29 6.35
C PRO A 79 11.04 -1.58 6.61
N ASP A 80 11.73 -1.12 5.56
CA ASP A 80 13.10 -0.60 5.57
C ASP A 80 13.16 0.93 5.44
N PHE A 81 12.18 1.64 6.01
CA PHE A 81 12.14 3.10 6.03
C PHE A 81 12.89 3.71 7.22
N PRO A 82 13.40 4.95 7.11
CA PRO A 82 14.06 5.64 8.23
C PRO A 82 13.11 5.80 9.42
N GLN A 83 13.62 5.53 10.62
CA GLN A 83 12.86 5.64 11.88
C GLN A 83 13.14 6.94 12.64
N ASP A 84 13.69 7.95 11.98
CA ASP A 84 14.06 9.21 12.61
C ASP A 84 12.88 10.20 12.67
N VAL A 85 12.83 10.96 13.75
CA VAL A 85 11.76 11.96 14.01
C VAL A 85 11.64 13.01 12.90
N PRO A 86 12.73 13.54 12.30
CA PRO A 86 12.64 14.45 11.16
C PRO A 86 11.86 13.87 9.97
N THR A 87 12.17 12.64 9.55
CA THR A 87 11.47 11.95 8.46
C THR A 87 9.99 11.76 8.80
N PHE A 88 9.64 11.29 10.00
CA PHE A 88 8.24 11.16 10.40
C PHE A 88 7.50 12.50 10.39
N SER A 89 8.13 13.56 10.87
CA SER A 89 7.53 14.91 10.91
C SER A 89 7.33 15.47 9.51
N GLU A 90 8.28 15.25 8.60
CA GLU A 90 8.17 15.59 7.18
C GLU A 90 6.99 14.86 6.52
N MET A 91 6.92 13.53 6.68
CA MET A 91 5.84 12.73 6.10
C MET A 91 4.48 13.14 6.67
N PHE A 92 4.40 13.39 7.98
CA PHE A 92 3.16 13.83 8.62
C PHE A 92 2.64 15.15 8.04
N ARG A 93 3.52 16.14 7.80
CA ARG A 93 3.13 17.42 7.17
C ARG A 93 2.55 17.27 5.76
N LEU A 94 2.93 16.20 5.06
CA LEU A 94 2.42 15.86 3.73
C LEU A 94 1.15 15.01 3.77
N ASN A 95 0.55 14.86 4.96
CA ASN A 95 -0.53 13.92 5.24
C ASN A 95 -0.16 12.48 4.86
N VAL A 96 1.12 12.10 4.99
CA VAL A 96 1.62 10.74 4.79
C VAL A 96 1.76 10.06 6.16
N THR A 97 1.28 8.83 6.23
CA THR A 97 1.35 8.00 7.44
C THR A 97 2.13 6.73 7.14
N ILE A 98 3.10 6.43 7.98
CA ILE A 98 3.86 5.19 7.95
C ILE A 98 3.27 4.27 9.00
N THR A 99 2.95 3.04 8.61
CA THR A 99 2.33 2.06 9.51
C THR A 99 3.34 1.54 10.53
N SER A 100 3.02 1.71 11.82
CA SER A 100 3.81 1.16 12.92
C SER A 100 3.84 -0.37 12.89
N PRO A 101 4.96 -1.01 13.31
CA PRO A 101 5.01 -2.45 13.49
C PRO A 101 3.84 -2.96 14.33
N GLY A 102 3.29 -4.10 13.94
CA GLY A 102 2.07 -4.65 14.50
C GLY A 102 0.81 -4.16 13.80
N ALA A 103 0.63 -2.89 13.44
CA ALA A 103 -0.69 -2.44 12.98
C ALA A 103 -1.29 -3.28 11.82
N ASP A 104 -2.61 -3.49 11.86
CA ASP A 104 -3.30 -4.29 10.84
C ASP A 104 -3.50 -3.47 9.56
N ILE A 105 -3.02 -4.03 8.45
CA ILE A 105 -3.20 -3.51 7.11
C ILE A 105 -4.27 -4.36 6.42
N ALA A 106 -5.44 -3.79 6.23
CA ALA A 106 -6.53 -4.49 5.58
C ALA A 106 -6.37 -4.47 4.05
N LEU A 107 -6.47 -5.65 3.43
CA LEU A 107 -6.33 -5.86 2.00
C LEU A 107 -7.70 -5.82 1.29
N PRO A 108 -7.72 -5.55 -0.03
CA PRO A 108 -8.90 -5.79 -0.85
C PRO A 108 -9.38 -7.24 -0.67
N THR A 109 -10.63 -7.34 -0.21
CA THR A 109 -11.32 -8.61 0.06
C THR A 109 -12.43 -8.75 -0.97
N PRO A 110 -12.55 -9.91 -1.65
CA PRO A 110 -13.69 -10.18 -2.53
C PRO A 110 -14.99 -10.08 -1.72
N SER A 111 -15.96 -9.30 -2.19
CA SER A 111 -17.25 -9.15 -1.53
C SER A 111 -18.37 -9.61 -2.45
N ALA A 112 -19.25 -10.46 -1.94
CA ALA A 112 -20.47 -10.87 -2.65
C ALA A 112 -21.48 -9.72 -2.80
N THR A 113 -21.43 -8.71 -1.91
CA THR A 113 -22.38 -7.58 -1.90
C THR A 113 -21.98 -6.44 -2.84
N GLY A 114 -20.88 -6.57 -3.59
CA GLY A 114 -20.42 -5.60 -4.58
C GLY A 114 -19.80 -4.30 -4.01
N VAL A 115 -19.99 -3.98 -2.73
CA VAL A 115 -19.40 -2.78 -2.11
C VAL A 115 -17.98 -3.07 -1.63
N ALA A 116 -16.99 -2.78 -2.49
CA ALA A 116 -15.58 -2.90 -2.14
C ALA A 116 -15.13 -1.70 -1.28
N PHE A 117 -14.77 -1.95 -0.02
CA PHE A 117 -14.18 -0.93 0.87
C PHE A 117 -12.77 -0.52 0.44
N ARG A 118 -12.06 -1.43 -0.22
CA ARG A 118 -10.69 -1.27 -0.70
C ARG A 118 -10.55 -1.95 -2.05
N LEU A 119 -9.78 -1.33 -2.93
CA LEU A 119 -9.52 -1.82 -4.28
C LEU A 119 -8.02 -1.86 -4.50
N TRP A 120 -7.55 -2.75 -5.37
CA TRP A 120 -6.19 -2.65 -5.87
C TRP A 120 -6.13 -1.53 -6.93
N VAL A 121 -5.19 -0.62 -6.77
CA VAL A 121 -4.72 0.24 -7.87
C VAL A 121 -3.73 -0.56 -8.70
N ASP A 122 -2.73 -1.13 -8.02
CA ASP A 122 -1.76 -2.06 -8.57
C ASP A 122 -1.83 -3.35 -7.76
N GLN A 123 -2.28 -4.43 -8.39
CA GLN A 123 -2.47 -5.72 -7.73
C GLN A 123 -1.12 -6.45 -7.58
N PRO A 124 -0.83 -7.07 -6.42
CA PRO A 124 0.33 -7.93 -6.31
C PRO A 124 0.14 -9.18 -7.17
N THR A 125 1.18 -9.54 -7.91
CA THR A 125 1.25 -10.76 -8.75
C THR A 125 2.43 -11.65 -8.41
N ASN A 126 3.32 -11.16 -7.54
CA ASN A 126 4.53 -11.82 -7.09
C ASN A 126 4.96 -11.24 -5.71
N PRO A 127 6.02 -11.77 -5.07
CA PRO A 127 6.50 -11.30 -3.76
C PRO A 127 7.08 -9.88 -3.72
N PHE A 128 7.35 -9.26 -4.87
CA PHE A 128 8.04 -7.98 -4.95
C PHE A 128 7.26 -6.87 -4.25
N ARG A 129 7.99 -6.10 -3.46
CA ARG A 129 7.55 -4.87 -2.81
C ARG A 129 8.68 -3.85 -2.90
N PRO A 130 8.41 -2.59 -3.24
CA PRO A 130 9.41 -1.55 -3.20
C PRO A 130 9.90 -1.32 -1.78
N SER A 131 11.13 -0.83 -1.67
CA SER A 131 11.68 -0.31 -0.41
C SER A 131 10.80 0.84 0.11
N GLY A 132 10.52 0.85 1.41
CA GLY A 132 9.87 1.96 2.09
C GLY A 132 10.69 3.25 1.97
N SER A 133 12.02 3.14 2.03
CA SER A 133 12.93 4.27 1.78
C SER A 133 12.78 4.81 0.36
N ALA A 134 12.73 3.94 -0.66
CA ALA A 134 12.53 4.36 -2.05
C ALA A 134 11.17 5.05 -2.28
N VAL A 135 10.13 4.65 -1.53
CA VAL A 135 8.82 5.35 -1.55
C VAL A 135 8.94 6.75 -0.94
N ILE A 136 9.64 6.90 0.18
CA ILE A 136 9.88 8.21 0.83
C ILE A 136 10.69 9.14 -0.09
N GLU A 137 11.75 8.62 -0.71
CA GLU A 137 12.55 9.37 -1.69
C GLU A 137 11.70 9.79 -2.90
N SER A 138 10.84 8.89 -3.40
CA SER A 138 9.92 9.21 -4.48
C SER A 138 8.91 10.30 -4.11
N ILE A 139 8.44 10.33 -2.85
CA ILE A 139 7.59 11.43 -2.34
C ILE A 139 8.36 12.75 -2.43
N ARG A 140 9.59 12.79 -1.91
CA ARG A 140 10.44 14.00 -1.93
C ARG A 140 10.70 14.49 -3.36
N ALA A 141 11.01 13.58 -4.28
CA ALA A 141 11.24 13.90 -5.69
C ALA A 141 10.00 14.50 -6.39
N CYS A 142 8.81 13.97 -6.09
CA CYS A 142 7.55 14.49 -6.65
C CYS A 142 7.25 15.91 -6.17
N LEU A 143 7.63 16.26 -4.93
CA LEU A 143 7.44 17.61 -4.39
C LEU A 143 8.41 18.61 -5.03
N ALA A 144 9.68 18.24 -5.19
CA ALA A 144 10.67 19.08 -5.85
C ALA A 144 10.31 19.38 -7.31
N SER A 145 9.71 18.40 -8.00
CA SER A 145 9.23 18.56 -9.38
C SER A 145 7.98 19.46 -9.48
N GLY A 146 7.19 19.56 -8.41
CA GLY A 146 5.99 20.41 -8.35
C GLY A 146 6.29 21.87 -8.00
N SER A 147 7.38 22.14 -7.27
CA SER A 147 7.82 23.50 -6.96
C SER A 147 8.47 24.21 -8.15
N ALA A 148 9.06 23.48 -9.09
CA ALA A 148 9.71 24.04 -10.30
C ALA A 148 8.73 24.45 -11.42
N GLY A 149 7.42 24.26 -11.22
CA GLY A 149 6.37 24.63 -12.18
C GLY A 149 5.55 25.85 -11.78
N SER A 150 5.99 26.60 -10.75
CA SER A 150 5.36 27.83 -10.25
C SER A 150 6.36 29.00 -10.25
N GLU A 151 6.99 29.29 -11.38
CA GLU A 151 7.73 30.54 -11.65
C GLU A 151 7.38 31.05 -13.05
#